data_AF-A0A847JE51-F1
#
_entry.id   AF-A0A847JE51-F1
#
_cell.length_a   1.000
_cell.length_b   1.000
_cell.length_c   1.000
_cell.angle_alpha   90.00
_cell.angle_beta   90.00
_cell.angle_gamma   90.00
#
_symmetry.space_group_name_H-M   'P 1'
#
loop_
_entity.id
_entity.type
_entity.pdbx_description
1 polymer ?
#
loop_
_entity_poly.entity_id
_entity_poly.type
_entity_poly.pdbx_seq_one_letter_code
_entity_poly.pdbx_strand_id
1 'polypeptide(L)' 'DLAPGETKRVALAVPVADLAFHDDAGRPVLEAGPFEAFVGGSSTATLSAKFSVTGE' A
#
# COMPACT_ATOMS: atom_id res chain seq x y z
N ASP A 1 -4.80 11.07 20.00
CA ASP A 1 -4.71 12.49 19.59
C ASP A 1 -3.27 12.98 19.68
N LEU A 2 -2.94 14.04 18.94
CA LEU A 2 -1.64 14.73 19.00
C LEU A 2 -1.86 16.13 19.60
N ALA A 3 -0.97 16.58 20.47
CA ALA A 3 -0.99 17.95 20.96
C ALA A 3 -0.66 18.94 19.84
N PRO A 4 -1.04 20.23 19.94
CA PRO A 4 -0.62 21.25 18.99
C PRO A 4 0.91 21.31 18.84
N GLY A 5 1.40 21.17 17.61
CA GLY A 5 2.83 21.15 17.29
C GLY A 5 3.52 19.79 17.48
N GLU A 6 2.83 18.79 18.02
CA GLU A 6 3.37 17.43 18.13
C GLU A 6 3.40 16.74 16.77
N THR A 7 4.49 16.01 16.51
CA THR A 7 4.64 15.16 15.33
C THR A 7 4.82 13.72 15.76
N LYS A 8 4.12 12.80 15.10
CA LYS A 8 4.29 11.36 15.30
C LYS A 8 4.61 10.66 13.99
N ARG A 9 5.59 9.75 14.05
CA ARG A 9 5.86 8.81 12.96
C ARG A 9 4.87 7.66 13.03
N VAL A 10 4.23 7.36 11.90
CA VAL A 10 3.37 6.19 11.73
C VAL A 10 4.08 5.21 10.79
N ALA A 11 4.14 3.95 11.18
CA ALA A 11 4.63 2.86 10.33
C ALA A 11 3.45 1.96 9.99
N LEU A 12 3.25 1.74 8.68
CA LEU A 12 2.23 0.83 8.15
C LEU A 12 2.96 -0.36 7.54
N ALA A 13 2.64 -1.56 8.01
CA ALA A 13 3.16 -2.80 7.44
C ALA A 13 2.08 -3.39 6.52
N VAL A 14 2.45 -3.62 5.26
CA VAL A 14 1.58 -4.27 4.27
C VAL A 14 2.28 -5.55 3.82
N PRO A 15 1.78 -6.73 4.20
CA PRO A 15 2.25 -7.99 3.64
C PRO A 15 2.11 -7.98 2.12
N VAL A 16 3.17 -8.35 1.40
CA VAL A 16 3.15 -8.35 -0.07
C VAL A 16 2.06 -9.29 -0.61
N ALA A 17 1.74 -10.38 0.10
CA ALA A 17 0.66 -11.31 -0.24
C ALA A 17 -0.75 -10.66 -0.22
N ASP A 18 -0.95 -9.59 0.55
CA ASP A 18 -2.23 -8.88 0.64
C ASP A 18 -2.48 -7.99 -0.59
N LEU A 19 -1.46 -7.82 -1.46
CA LEU A 19 -1.60 -7.12 -2.74
C LEU A 19 -2.14 -8.05 -3.85
N ALA A 20 -2.42 -9.32 -3.54
CA ALA A 20 -3.00 -10.25 -4.50
C ALA A 20 -4.42 -9.82 -4.91
N PHE A 21 -4.75 -10.05 -6.18
CA PHE A 21 -6.11 -9.94 -6.70
C PHE A 21 -6.65 -11.32 -7.05
N HIS A 22 -7.96 -11.43 -7.28
CA HIS A 22 -8.56 -12.69 -7.72
C HIS A 22 -8.61 -12.71 -9.25
N ASP A 23 -8.06 -13.77 -9.85
CA ASP A 23 -8.16 -13.99 -11.29
C ASP A 23 -9.59 -14.42 -11.72
N ASP A 24 -9.79 -14.67 -13.01
CA ASP A 24 -11.09 -15.08 -13.57
C ASP A 24 -11.63 -16.41 -13.00
N ALA A 25 -10.76 -17.23 -12.41
CA ALA A 25 -11.11 -18.48 -11.74
C ALA A 25 -11.32 -18.29 -10.22
N GLY A 26 -11.24 -17.06 -9.71
CA GLY A 26 -11.39 -16.74 -8.31
C GLY A 26 -10.19 -17.14 -7.45
N ARG A 27 -9.00 -17.33 -8.04
CA ARG A 27 -7.78 -17.71 -7.32
C ARG A 27 -6.99 -16.46 -6.95
N PRO A 28 -6.40 -16.38 -5.74
CA PRO A 28 -5.52 -15.27 -5.39
C PRO A 28 -4.21 -15.34 -6.19
N VAL A 29 -3.91 -14.27 -6.92
CA VAL A 29 -2.71 -14.13 -7.75
C VAL A 29 -2.03 -12.81 -7.42
N LEU A 30 -0.70 -12.84 -7.28
CA LEU A 30 0.14 -11.67 -7.15
C LEU A 30 1.11 -11.62 -8.33
N GLU A 31 1.06 -10.54 -9.11
CA GLU A 31 1.94 -10.33 -10.25
C GLU A 31 3.13 -9.45 -9.86
N ALA A 32 4.32 -9.80 -10.37
CA ALA A 32 5.49 -8.93 -10.29
C ALA A 32 5.25 -7.68 -11.15
N GLY A 33 5.57 -6.50 -10.61
CA GLY A 33 5.29 -5.25 -11.29
C GLY A 33 5.31 -4.02 -10.38
N PRO A 34 5.05 -2.85 -10.96
CA PRO A 34 4.98 -1.60 -10.22
C PRO A 34 3.67 -1.48 -9.43
N PHE A 35 3.78 -0.98 -8.20
CA PHE A 35 2.67 -0.60 -7.33
C PHE A 35 2.85 0.85 -6.87
N GLU A 36 1.74 1.50 -6.51
CA GLU A 36 1.73 2.85 -5.97
C GLU A 36 0.94 2.89 -4.65
N ALA A 37 1.61 3.26 -3.56
CA ALA A 37 1.01 3.46 -2.26
C ALA A 37 0.56 4.91 -2.11
N PHE A 38 -0.67 5.13 -1.64
CA PHE A 38 -1.24 6.45 -1.36
C PHE A 38 -1.47 6.61 0.15
N VAL A 39 -1.10 7.76 0.72
CA VAL A 39 -1.24 8.03 2.17
C VAL A 39 -1.91 9.39 2.39
N GLY A 40 -3.01 9.40 3.15
CA GLY A 40 -3.65 10.64 3.57
C GLY A 40 -4.91 10.41 4.38
N GLY A 41 -5.58 11.49 4.78
CA GLY A 41 -6.79 11.44 5.63
C GLY A 41 -8.07 10.98 4.92
N SER A 42 -8.01 10.71 3.61
CA SER A 42 -9.13 10.20 2.82
C SER A 42 -8.62 9.47 1.57
N SER A 43 -9.53 8.80 0.85
CA SER A 43 -9.21 8.11 -0.41
C SER A 43 -8.89 9.04 -1.59
N THR A 44 -9.10 10.35 -1.45
CA THR A 44 -8.72 11.35 -2.47
C THR A 44 -7.32 11.92 -2.25
N ALA A 45 -6.50 11.28 -1.42
CA ALA A 45 -5.14 11.72 -1.12
C ALA A 45 -4.20 11.63 -2.33
N THR A 46 -3.21 12.52 -2.39
CA THR A 46 -2.26 12.62 -3.51
C THR A 46 -0.81 12.35 -3.12
N LEU A 47 -0.50 12.28 -1.82
CA LEU A 47 0.83 11.85 -1.38
C LEU A 47 0.99 10.37 -1.70
N SER A 48 1.92 10.07 -2.60
CA SER A 48 2.16 8.70 -3.04
C SER A 48 3.64 8.33 -3.10
N ALA A 49 3.90 7.02 -3.13
CA ALA A 49 5.22 6.43 -3.34
C ALA A 49 5.10 5.19 -4.23
N LYS A 50 6.01 5.05 -5.20
CA LYS A 50 6.09 3.88 -6.08
C LYS A 50 7.08 2.86 -5.56
N PHE A 51 6.74 1.60 -5.70
CA PHE A 51 7.62 0.46 -5.42
C PHE A 51 7.34 -0.66 -6.42
N SER A 52 8.26 -1.62 -6.54
CA SER A 52 8.06 -2.78 -7.41
C SER A 52 8.09 -4.05 -6.60
N VAL A 53 7.15 -4.94 -6.87
CA VAL A 53 7.20 -6.34 -6.44
C VAL A 53 8.00 -7.09 -7.50
N THR A 54 9.04 -7.81 -7.07
CA THR A 54 9.86 -8.67 -7.94
C THR A 54 9.60 -10.12 -7.60
N GLY A 55 9.65 -11.01 -8.60
CA GLY A 55 9.74 -12.45 -8.37
C GLY A 55 11.16 -12.86 -7.97
N GLU A 56 11.30 -14.07 -7.44
CA GLU A 56 12.53 -14.86 -7.59
C GLU A 56 12.62 -15.44 -9.00
#